data_AF-A0A963LG15-F1
#
_entry.id   AF-A0A963LG15-F1
#
_cell.length_a   1.000
_cell.length_b   1.000
_cell.length_c   1.000
_cell.angle_alpha   90.00
_cell.angle_beta   90.00
_cell.angle_gamma   90.00
#
_symmetry.space_group_name_H-M   'P 1'
#
loop_
_entity.id
_entity.type
_entity.pdbx_description
1 polymer ?
#
loop_
_entity_poly.entity_id
_entity_poly.type
_entity_poly.pdbx_seq_one_letter_code
_entity_poly.pdbx_strand_id
1 'polypeptide(L)'
;MPTPIRETELRSERVDQVVALLRAKVGAEQVETLDAFARKYFGQVDPEDLEEREVPDLYGAMLSHWNFARRREPGKLRVRAFNPTVAEHGWQSTHTIIEIVNDDMPFLVDTVTMEVNRHGLTLHLIIHPVLAVKRAKDGTLAGIAEGSDAAALRESFIHVEVDRVPEPARLEALVADISRVLGDVRQAVEDWPSIRGRVLTIVEGISKQPPPSIPAAELDEG
;
A
#
# COMPACT_ATOMS: atom_id res chain seq x y z
N MET A 1 -29.45 4.71 -2.13
CA MET A 1 -28.03 4.95 -1.80
C MET A 1 -27.97 5.32 -0.33
N PRO A 2 -27.17 4.62 0.48
CA PRO A 2 -26.94 5.02 1.86
C PRO A 2 -26.30 6.43 1.92
N THR A 3 -26.47 7.12 3.04
CA THR A 3 -25.91 8.45 3.30
C THR A 3 -24.45 8.29 3.79
N PRO A 4 -23.52 9.22 3.53
CA PRO A 4 -22.12 9.10 3.99
C PRO A 4 -21.92 8.83 5.49
N ILE A 5 -22.87 9.26 6.32
CA ILE A 5 -22.89 8.97 7.76
C ILE A 5 -23.13 7.48 8.01
N ARG A 6 -24.11 6.89 7.31
CA ARG A 6 -24.47 5.47 7.43
C ARG A 6 -23.35 4.55 6.95
N GLU A 7 -22.69 4.90 5.85
CA GLU A 7 -21.50 4.18 5.36
C GLU A 7 -20.39 4.17 6.40
N THR A 8 -20.13 5.33 7.03
CA THR A 8 -19.13 5.42 8.09
C THR A 8 -19.49 4.59 9.32
N GLU A 9 -20.76 4.55 9.72
CA GLU A 9 -21.26 3.72 10.81
C GLU A 9 -21.10 2.22 10.52
N LEU A 10 -21.49 1.75 9.34
CA LEU A 10 -21.39 0.34 8.93
C LEU A 10 -19.93 -0.15 8.94
N ARG A 11 -19.02 0.65 8.35
CA ARG A 11 -17.59 0.35 8.43
C ARG A 11 -17.10 0.31 9.87
N SER A 12 -17.48 1.27 10.71
CA SER A 12 -17.07 1.29 12.12
C SER A 12 -17.54 0.04 12.85
N GLU A 13 -18.79 -0.37 12.65
CA GLU A 13 -19.36 -1.58 13.27
C GLU A 13 -18.57 -2.83 12.86
N ARG A 14 -18.30 -2.99 11.55
CA ARG A 14 -17.53 -4.14 11.07
C ARG A 14 -16.10 -4.16 11.61
N VAL A 15 -15.44 -3.00 11.66
CA VAL A 15 -14.10 -2.87 12.25
C VAL A 15 -14.12 -3.18 13.75
N ASP A 16 -15.14 -2.75 14.48
CA ASP A 16 -15.29 -3.05 15.90
C ASP A 16 -15.49 -4.55 16.16
N GLN A 17 -16.19 -5.26 15.26
CA GLN A 17 -16.28 -6.73 15.30
C GLN A 17 -14.90 -7.40 15.11
N VAL A 18 -14.09 -6.91 14.16
CA VAL A 18 -12.71 -7.39 13.96
C VAL A 18 -11.84 -7.11 15.20
N VAL A 19 -11.95 -5.91 15.78
CA VAL A 19 -11.22 -5.52 17.00
C VAL A 19 -11.66 -6.36 18.21
N ALA A 20 -12.94 -6.68 18.33
CA ALA A 20 -13.43 -7.58 19.39
C ALA A 20 -12.81 -8.99 19.26
N LEU A 21 -12.76 -9.53 18.04
CA LEU A 21 -12.11 -10.82 17.78
C LEU A 21 -10.60 -10.77 18.06
N LEU A 22 -9.93 -9.67 17.69
CA LEU A 22 -8.53 -9.41 17.99
C LEU A 22 -8.25 -9.46 19.50
N ARG A 23 -9.05 -8.73 20.30
CA ARG A 23 -8.91 -8.67 21.76
C ARG A 23 -9.10 -10.03 22.43
N ALA A 24 -9.93 -10.90 21.86
CA ALA A 24 -10.15 -12.25 22.36
C ALA A 24 -9.00 -13.22 22.04
N LYS A 25 -8.21 -12.97 20.99
CA LYS A 25 -7.22 -13.91 20.46
C LYS A 25 -5.76 -13.51 20.68
N VAL A 26 -5.48 -12.23 20.90
CA VAL A 26 -4.10 -11.72 21.00
C VAL A 26 -3.76 -11.33 22.45
N GLY A 27 -2.51 -11.55 22.85
CA GLY A 27 -2.01 -11.17 24.17
C GLY A 27 -2.07 -9.67 24.42
N ALA A 28 -2.33 -9.28 25.67
CA ALA A 28 -2.59 -7.90 26.08
C ALA A 28 -1.54 -6.88 25.61
N GLU A 29 -0.27 -7.29 25.51
CA GLU A 29 0.84 -6.42 25.08
C GLU A 29 0.73 -5.92 23.63
N GLN A 30 0.05 -6.66 22.75
CA GLN A 30 -0.07 -6.32 21.32
C GLN A 30 -1.45 -5.77 20.94
N VAL A 31 -2.44 -5.92 21.82
CA VAL A 31 -3.84 -5.57 21.55
C VAL A 31 -3.99 -4.11 21.12
N GLU A 32 -3.39 -3.18 21.86
CA GLU A 32 -3.52 -1.74 21.57
C GLU A 32 -2.92 -1.38 20.21
N THR A 33 -1.73 -1.90 19.90
CA THR A 33 -1.06 -1.65 18.62
C THR A 33 -1.85 -2.24 17.44
N LEU A 34 -2.37 -3.46 17.59
CA LEU A 34 -3.14 -4.12 16.54
C LEU A 34 -4.56 -3.53 16.39
N ASP A 35 -5.16 -2.99 17.44
CA ASP A 35 -6.43 -2.25 17.36
C ASP A 35 -6.22 -0.97 16.55
N ALA A 36 -5.20 -0.19 16.89
CA ALA A 36 -4.81 1.00 16.12
C ALA A 36 -4.48 0.66 14.65
N PHE A 37 -3.81 -0.48 14.42
CA PHE A 37 -3.57 -0.99 13.06
C PHE A 37 -4.88 -1.31 12.33
N ALA A 38 -5.77 -2.10 12.94
CA ALA A 38 -7.05 -2.51 12.35
C ALA A 38 -7.88 -1.30 11.89
N ARG A 39 -7.99 -0.29 12.75
CA ARG A 39 -8.74 0.94 12.47
C ARG A 39 -8.16 1.73 11.31
N LYS A 40 -6.83 1.83 11.22
CA LYS A 40 -6.18 2.47 10.06
C LYS A 40 -6.28 1.61 8.80
N TYR A 41 -6.15 0.29 8.93
CA TYR A 41 -6.13 -0.66 7.83
C TYR A 41 -7.45 -0.67 7.06
N PHE A 42 -8.57 -0.75 7.77
CA PHE A 42 -9.89 -0.76 7.16
C PHE A 42 -10.52 0.64 7.05
N GLY A 43 -9.86 1.68 7.57
CA GLY A 43 -10.46 3.01 7.74
C GLY A 43 -10.86 3.73 6.44
N GLN A 44 -10.37 3.28 5.29
CA GLN A 44 -10.70 3.82 3.96
C GLN A 44 -11.35 2.79 3.03
N VAL A 45 -11.65 1.57 3.54
CA VAL A 45 -12.29 0.53 2.74
C VAL A 45 -13.78 0.83 2.64
N ASP A 46 -14.38 0.48 1.50
CA ASP A 46 -15.82 0.60 1.31
C ASP A 46 -16.56 -0.32 2.31
N PRO A 47 -17.60 0.16 3.00
CA PRO A 47 -18.38 -0.69 3.89
C PRO A 47 -18.96 -1.92 3.20
N GLU A 48 -19.38 -1.81 1.93
CA GLU A 48 -19.93 -2.95 1.17
C GLU A 48 -18.86 -4.04 0.97
N ASP A 49 -17.63 -3.66 0.62
CA ASP A 49 -16.49 -4.59 0.53
C ASP A 49 -16.22 -5.32 1.86
N LEU A 50 -16.36 -4.62 2.99
CA LEU A 50 -16.17 -5.22 4.30
C LEU A 50 -17.34 -6.14 4.70
N GLU A 51 -18.56 -5.85 4.24
CA GLU A 51 -19.75 -6.66 4.51
C GLU A 51 -19.77 -7.97 3.72
N GLU A 52 -19.19 -7.99 2.53
CA GLU A 52 -19.05 -9.21 1.71
C GLU A 52 -18.10 -10.26 2.30
N ARG A 53 -17.37 -9.91 3.37
CA ARG A 53 -16.32 -10.74 3.97
C ARG A 53 -16.66 -11.11 5.40
N GLU A 54 -16.33 -12.35 5.76
CA GLU A 54 -16.51 -12.85 7.11
C GLU A 54 -15.50 -12.19 8.07
N VAL A 55 -15.95 -11.82 9.27
CA VAL A 55 -15.10 -11.16 10.29
C VAL A 55 -13.82 -11.95 10.60
N PRO A 56 -13.83 -13.30 10.73
CA PRO A 56 -12.61 -14.07 10.91
C PRO A 56 -11.61 -13.96 9.75
N ASP A 57 -12.08 -13.83 8.52
CA ASP A 57 -11.23 -13.70 7.33
C ASP A 57 -10.66 -12.29 7.21
N LEU A 58 -11.44 -11.24 7.52
CA LEU A 58 -10.92 -9.87 7.66
C LEU A 58 -9.83 -9.77 8.74
N TYR A 59 -10.08 -10.37 9.91
CA TYR A 59 -9.10 -10.48 10.98
C TYR A 59 -7.83 -11.21 10.51
N GLY A 60 -8.00 -12.34 9.81
CA GLY A 60 -6.91 -13.14 9.27
C GLY A 60 -6.06 -12.39 8.24
N ALA A 61 -6.70 -11.72 7.28
CA ALA A 61 -6.04 -10.92 6.25
C ALA A 61 -5.22 -9.77 6.87
N MET A 62 -5.82 -9.00 7.77
CA MET A 62 -5.15 -7.91 8.47
C MET A 62 -3.94 -8.43 9.27
N LEU A 63 -4.11 -9.51 10.06
CA LEU A 63 -3.03 -10.05 10.87
C LEU A 63 -1.93 -10.69 10.02
N SER A 64 -2.31 -11.32 8.91
CA SER A 64 -1.39 -11.84 7.89
C SER A 64 -0.48 -10.73 7.37
N HIS A 65 -1.06 -9.60 6.96
CA HIS A 65 -0.31 -8.48 6.43
C HIS A 65 0.54 -7.78 7.49
N TRP A 66 0.04 -7.64 8.73
CA TRP A 66 0.84 -7.16 9.86
C TRP A 66 2.08 -8.04 10.08
N ASN A 67 1.88 -9.36 10.14
CA ASN A 67 2.97 -10.32 10.33
C ASN A 67 3.96 -10.30 9.17
N PHE A 68 3.46 -10.15 7.94
CA PHE A 68 4.30 -9.96 6.77
C PHE A 68 5.12 -8.68 6.90
N ALA A 69 4.58 -7.57 7.40
CA ALA A 69 5.30 -6.32 7.56
C ALA A 69 6.31 -6.29 8.72
N ARG A 70 6.28 -7.30 9.62
CA ARG A 70 7.06 -7.29 10.88
C ARG A 70 8.55 -7.05 10.71
N ARG A 71 9.17 -7.49 9.60
CA ARG A 71 10.60 -7.27 9.35
C ARG A 71 10.81 -6.70 7.95
N ARG A 72 11.30 -5.48 7.86
CA ARG A 72 11.63 -4.83 6.58
C ARG A 72 12.68 -3.77 6.82
N GLU A 73 13.69 -3.73 5.97
CA GLU A 73 14.64 -2.62 5.95
C GLU A 73 14.02 -1.43 5.19
N PRO A 74 14.15 -0.18 5.68
CA PRO A 74 13.76 1.01 4.92
C PRO A 74 14.39 1.02 3.52
N GLY A 75 13.67 1.50 2.50
CA GLY A 75 14.14 1.46 1.10
C GLY A 75 13.92 0.12 0.39
N LYS A 76 13.55 -0.95 1.09
CA LYS A 76 13.33 -2.28 0.49
C LYS A 76 11.84 -2.57 0.31
N LEU A 77 11.47 -2.99 -0.90
CA LEU A 77 10.15 -3.55 -1.19
C LEU A 77 10.00 -4.94 -0.55
N ARG A 78 8.82 -5.22 0.01
CA ARG A 78 8.36 -6.59 0.28
C ARG A 78 7.08 -6.84 -0.47
N VAL A 79 7.02 -7.94 -1.21
CA VAL A 79 5.81 -8.39 -1.90
C VAL A 79 5.69 -9.92 -1.81
N ARG A 80 4.47 -10.42 -1.70
CA ARG A 80 4.14 -11.84 -1.85
C ARG A 80 2.76 -11.99 -2.46
N ALA A 81 2.52 -13.12 -3.14
CA ALA A 81 1.21 -13.51 -3.62
C ALA A 81 0.91 -14.95 -3.19
N PHE A 82 -0.29 -15.23 -2.70
CA PHE A 82 -0.68 -16.56 -2.18
C PHE A 82 -2.20 -16.76 -2.13
N ASN A 83 -2.62 -18.01 -2.00
CA ASN A 83 -4.02 -18.39 -1.79
C ASN A 83 -4.21 -18.81 -0.33
N PRO A 84 -4.82 -18.00 0.54
CA PRO A 84 -5.00 -18.34 1.95
C PRO A 84 -5.91 -19.55 2.12
N THR A 85 -5.53 -20.41 3.06
CA THR A 85 -6.28 -21.60 3.47
C THR A 85 -6.31 -21.68 4.99
N VAL A 86 -7.42 -22.18 5.56
CA VAL A 86 -7.56 -22.31 7.01
C VAL A 86 -6.43 -23.15 7.62
N ALA A 87 -6.02 -24.22 6.93
CA ALA A 87 -4.99 -25.13 7.43
C ALA A 87 -3.59 -24.50 7.52
N GLU A 88 -3.20 -23.71 6.52
CA GLU A 88 -1.84 -23.14 6.46
C GLU A 88 -1.77 -21.73 7.07
N HIS A 89 -2.85 -20.96 6.95
CA HIS A 89 -2.87 -19.53 7.25
C HIS A 89 -3.81 -19.17 8.41
N GLY A 90 -4.73 -20.06 8.80
CA GLY A 90 -5.73 -19.80 9.84
C GLY A 90 -6.93 -18.96 9.38
N TRP A 91 -7.00 -18.64 8.08
CA TRP A 91 -8.08 -17.90 7.41
C TRP A 91 -8.12 -18.29 5.93
N GLN A 92 -9.16 -17.91 5.21
CA GLN A 92 -9.30 -18.25 3.80
C GLN A 92 -9.86 -17.11 2.96
N SER A 93 -9.73 -17.25 1.65
CA SER A 93 -10.35 -16.38 0.66
C SER A 93 -10.66 -17.18 -0.60
N THR A 94 -11.69 -16.75 -1.33
CA THR A 94 -11.96 -17.21 -2.69
C THR A 94 -11.01 -16.62 -3.72
N HIS A 95 -10.26 -15.58 -3.35
CA HIS A 95 -9.33 -14.83 -4.21
C HIS A 95 -7.86 -15.20 -3.94
N THR A 96 -7.00 -14.85 -4.89
CA THR A 96 -5.56 -14.74 -4.63
C THR A 96 -5.27 -13.41 -3.97
N ILE A 97 -4.39 -13.44 -2.97
CA ILE A 97 -4.01 -12.28 -2.19
C ILE A 97 -2.61 -11.85 -2.60
N ILE A 98 -2.42 -10.55 -2.83
CA ILE A 98 -1.12 -9.92 -3.03
C ILE A 98 -0.92 -8.94 -1.88
N GLU A 99 0.11 -9.15 -1.06
CA GLU A 99 0.47 -8.23 0.03
C GLU A 99 1.79 -7.55 -0.30
N ILE A 100 1.81 -6.22 -0.15
CA ILE A 100 2.96 -5.37 -0.46
C ILE A 100 3.20 -4.41 0.71
N VAL A 101 4.45 -4.29 1.12
CA VAL A 101 4.91 -3.28 2.08
C VAL A 101 6.07 -2.53 1.44
N ASN A 102 5.89 -1.22 1.25
CA ASN A 102 6.87 -0.35 0.62
C ASN A 102 6.96 0.99 1.36
N ASP A 103 8.03 1.75 1.14
CA ASP A 103 8.02 3.16 1.56
C ASP A 103 6.91 3.91 0.81
N ASP A 104 6.29 4.88 1.45
CA ASP A 104 5.24 5.68 0.82
C ASP A 104 5.82 6.56 -0.28
N MET A 105 5.29 6.44 -1.50
CA MET A 105 5.69 7.22 -2.66
C MET A 105 4.55 7.30 -3.70
N PRO A 106 4.56 8.27 -4.64
CA PRO A 106 3.54 8.38 -5.67
C PRO A 106 3.43 7.14 -6.58
N PHE A 107 2.26 6.97 -7.21
CA PHE A 107 1.97 5.98 -8.26
C PHE A 107 1.95 4.49 -7.86
N LEU A 108 2.07 4.17 -6.56
CA LEU A 108 2.10 2.77 -6.10
C LEU A 108 0.83 1.98 -6.48
N VAL A 109 -0.35 2.49 -6.12
CA VAL A 109 -1.64 1.81 -6.38
C VAL A 109 -1.90 1.66 -7.88
N ASP A 110 -1.71 2.74 -8.64
CA ASP A 110 -1.94 2.72 -10.09
C ASP A 110 -1.03 1.69 -10.77
N THR A 111 0.24 1.66 -10.38
CA THR A 111 1.22 0.71 -10.93
C THR A 111 0.86 -0.73 -10.61
N VAL A 112 0.49 -1.03 -9.36
CA VAL A 112 0.08 -2.39 -8.97
C VAL A 112 -1.19 -2.81 -9.72
N THR A 113 -2.15 -1.90 -9.84
CA THR A 113 -3.41 -2.15 -10.57
C THR A 113 -3.14 -2.41 -12.04
N MET A 114 -2.27 -1.63 -12.68
CA MET A 114 -1.89 -1.83 -14.08
C MET A 114 -1.17 -3.18 -14.28
N GLU A 115 -0.28 -3.56 -13.37
CA GLU A 115 0.46 -4.82 -13.47
C GLU A 115 -0.46 -6.03 -13.28
N VAL A 116 -1.36 -5.99 -12.31
CA VAL A 116 -2.41 -7.00 -12.11
C VAL A 116 -3.25 -7.18 -13.40
N ASN A 117 -3.70 -6.07 -13.99
CA ASN A 117 -4.44 -6.10 -15.25
C ASN A 117 -3.60 -6.65 -16.42
N ARG A 118 -2.30 -6.37 -16.47
CA ARG A 118 -1.37 -6.89 -17.48
C ARG A 118 -1.24 -8.42 -17.42
N HIS A 119 -1.38 -9.00 -16.24
CA HIS A 119 -1.48 -10.45 -16.03
C HIS A 119 -2.87 -11.03 -16.38
N GLY A 120 -3.81 -10.20 -16.84
CA GLY A 120 -5.17 -10.60 -17.20
C GLY A 120 -6.06 -10.94 -16.00
N LEU A 121 -5.73 -10.40 -14.82
CA LEU A 121 -6.46 -10.62 -13.59
C LEU A 121 -7.35 -9.42 -13.28
N THR A 122 -8.58 -9.69 -12.87
CA THR A 122 -9.50 -8.70 -12.35
C THR A 122 -9.17 -8.40 -10.89
N LEU A 123 -9.19 -7.11 -10.54
CA LEU A 123 -9.00 -6.62 -9.18
C LEU A 123 -10.35 -6.57 -8.47
N HIS A 124 -10.48 -7.31 -7.37
CA HIS A 124 -11.71 -7.42 -6.58
C HIS A 124 -11.71 -6.54 -5.35
N LEU A 125 -10.54 -6.26 -4.78
CA LEU A 125 -10.40 -5.36 -3.63
C LEU A 125 -8.98 -4.79 -3.58
N ILE A 126 -8.85 -3.54 -3.16
CA ILE A 126 -7.59 -2.97 -2.72
C ILE A 126 -7.75 -2.30 -1.36
N ILE A 127 -6.87 -2.65 -0.43
CA ILE A 127 -6.74 -2.00 0.87
C ILE A 127 -5.37 -1.34 0.91
N HIS A 128 -5.33 -0.01 1.01
CA HIS A 128 -4.08 0.77 0.97
C HIS A 128 -3.98 1.84 2.08
N PRO A 129 -3.80 1.46 3.35
CA PRO A 129 -3.44 2.42 4.38
C PRO A 129 -1.98 2.86 4.20
N VAL A 130 -1.76 4.17 4.33
CA VAL A 130 -0.43 4.73 4.55
C VAL A 130 -0.22 4.90 6.05
N LEU A 131 0.81 4.26 6.58
CA LEU A 131 1.08 4.20 8.00
C LEU A 131 2.41 4.88 8.32
N ALA A 132 2.39 5.79 9.30
CA ALA A 132 3.61 6.24 9.96
C ALA A 132 4.05 5.13 10.94
N VAL A 133 5.19 4.48 10.67
CA VAL A 133 5.67 3.35 11.46
C VAL A 133 7.01 3.64 12.12
N LYS A 134 7.24 2.97 13.25
CA LYS A 134 8.53 2.94 13.95
C LYS A 134 9.16 1.58 13.74
N ARG A 135 10.39 1.56 13.21
CA ARG A 135 11.18 0.33 13.08
C ARG A 135 12.38 0.38 14.02
N ALA A 136 12.68 -0.76 14.64
CA ALA A 136 13.94 -0.97 15.32
C ALA A 136 15.09 -1.06 14.31
N LYS A 137 16.34 -1.00 14.80
CA LYS A 137 17.55 -1.01 13.96
C LYS A 137 17.69 -2.26 13.09
N ASP A 138 17.08 -3.38 13.49
CA ASP A 138 17.06 -4.65 12.76
C ASP A 138 15.91 -4.73 11.72
N GLY A 139 15.19 -3.62 11.49
CA GLY A 139 14.04 -3.57 10.61
C GLY A 139 12.75 -4.11 11.21
N THR A 140 12.74 -4.52 12.49
CA THR A 140 11.54 -5.01 13.16
C THR A 140 10.53 -3.87 13.36
N LEU A 141 9.28 -4.08 12.97
CA LEU A 141 8.17 -3.15 13.22
C LEU A 141 7.90 -3.08 14.72
N ALA A 142 8.26 -1.94 15.33
CA ALA A 142 8.14 -1.70 16.76
C ALA A 142 6.78 -1.08 17.12
N GLY A 143 6.11 -0.45 16.17
CA GLY A 143 4.77 0.10 16.36
C GLY A 143 4.37 1.09 15.28
N ILE A 144 3.17 1.63 15.43
CA ILE A 144 2.64 2.70 14.59
C ILE A 144 2.82 4.01 15.35
N ALA A 145 3.36 5.03 14.69
CA ALA A 145 3.48 6.35 15.28
C ALA A 145 2.12 7.05 15.35
N GLU A 146 1.92 7.80 16.41
CA GLU A 146 0.81 8.74 16.57
C GLU A 146 1.31 10.16 16.29
N GLY A 147 0.48 10.96 15.62
CA GLY A 147 0.79 12.36 15.33
C GLY A 147 1.98 12.56 14.39
N SER A 148 2.62 13.73 14.50
CA SER A 148 3.74 14.15 13.65
C SER A 148 5.09 13.78 14.26
N ASP A 149 5.34 12.48 14.41
CA ASP A 149 6.66 11.99 14.83
C ASP A 149 7.64 12.06 13.65
N ALA A 150 8.65 12.93 13.76
CA ALA A 150 9.65 13.13 12.72
C ALA A 150 10.55 11.91 12.47
N ALA A 151 10.64 10.97 13.42
CA ALA A 151 11.40 9.73 13.25
C ALA A 151 10.57 8.60 12.62
N ALA A 152 9.26 8.80 12.44
CA ALA A 152 8.41 7.81 11.82
C ALA A 152 8.59 7.80 10.29
N LEU A 153 8.69 6.60 9.73
CA LEU A 153 8.72 6.41 8.29
C LEU A 153 7.31 6.16 7.78
N ARG A 154 6.93 6.78 6.67
CA ARG A 154 5.65 6.48 6.02
C ARG A 154 5.83 5.24 5.16
N GLU A 155 4.98 4.26 5.39
CA GLU A 155 4.93 3.03 4.64
C GLU A 155 3.55 2.82 4.04
N SER A 156 3.54 2.43 2.77
CA SER A 156 2.36 1.98 2.05
C SER A 156 2.21 0.47 2.24
N PHE A 157 1.10 0.07 2.87
CA PHE A 157 0.70 -1.33 2.98
C PHE A 157 -0.39 -1.54 1.95
N ILE A 158 -0.20 -2.40 0.96
CA ILE A 158 -1.16 -2.65 -0.11
C ILE A 158 -1.55 -4.12 -0.07
N HIS A 159 -2.83 -4.38 0.19
CA HIS A 159 -3.44 -5.70 0.07
C HIS A 159 -4.37 -5.69 -1.13
N VAL A 160 -4.15 -6.61 -2.05
CA VAL A 160 -4.94 -6.74 -3.27
C VAL A 160 -5.57 -8.12 -3.31
N GLU A 161 -6.85 -8.18 -3.65
CA GLU A 161 -7.54 -9.42 -4.00
C GLU A 161 -7.78 -9.47 -5.50
N VAL A 162 -7.39 -10.59 -6.12
CA VAL A 162 -7.51 -10.81 -7.56
C VAL A 162 -8.13 -12.18 -7.85
N ASP A 163 -8.48 -12.43 -9.11
CA ASP A 163 -8.93 -13.75 -9.55
C ASP A 163 -8.01 -14.86 -9.03
N ARG A 164 -8.58 -16.00 -8.65
CA ARG A 164 -7.80 -17.09 -8.06
C ARG A 164 -6.81 -17.66 -9.06
N VAL A 165 -5.52 -17.63 -8.71
CA VAL A 165 -4.40 -18.17 -9.47
C VAL A 165 -3.87 -19.42 -8.74
N PRO A 166 -4.24 -20.64 -9.17
CA PRO A 166 -3.82 -21.86 -8.51
C PRO A 166 -2.38 -22.26 -8.85
N GLU A 167 -1.83 -21.82 -9.99
CA GLU A 167 -0.51 -22.22 -10.44
C GLU A 167 0.62 -21.44 -9.72
N PRO A 168 1.52 -22.11 -8.96
CA PRO A 168 2.60 -21.43 -8.24
C PRO A 168 3.52 -20.61 -9.13
N ALA A 169 3.87 -21.13 -10.32
CA ALA A 169 4.73 -20.43 -11.27
C ALA A 169 4.11 -19.09 -11.75
N ARG A 170 2.77 -19.00 -11.83
CA ARG A 170 2.09 -17.75 -12.18
C ARG A 170 2.11 -16.75 -11.03
N LEU A 171 1.98 -17.22 -9.78
CA LEU A 171 2.13 -16.38 -8.59
C LEU A 171 3.56 -15.82 -8.49
N GLU A 172 4.57 -16.67 -8.72
CA GLU A 172 5.98 -16.24 -8.72
C GLU A 172 6.25 -15.19 -9.80
N ALA A 173 5.75 -15.40 -11.02
CA ALA A 173 5.87 -14.44 -12.11
C ALA A 173 5.21 -13.10 -11.76
N LEU A 174 3.99 -13.12 -11.20
CA LEU A 174 3.27 -11.92 -10.75
C LEU A 174 4.05 -11.15 -9.69
N VAL A 175 4.60 -11.85 -8.69
CA VAL A 175 5.44 -11.22 -7.64
C VAL A 175 6.71 -10.61 -8.22
N ALA A 176 7.37 -11.30 -9.15
CA ALA A 176 8.58 -10.81 -9.80
C ALA A 176 8.30 -9.55 -10.64
N ASP A 177 7.21 -9.55 -11.40
CA ASP A 177 6.86 -8.41 -12.25
C ASP A 177 6.39 -7.20 -11.42
N ILE A 178 5.57 -7.40 -10.39
CA ILE A 178 5.22 -6.33 -9.42
C ILE A 178 6.49 -5.76 -8.78
N SER A 179 7.43 -6.63 -8.38
CA SER A 179 8.69 -6.18 -7.79
C SER A 179 9.49 -5.30 -8.74
N ARG A 180 9.57 -5.69 -10.01
CA ARG A 180 10.28 -4.97 -11.05
C ARG A 180 9.65 -3.59 -11.28
N VAL A 181 8.35 -3.52 -11.55
CA VAL A 181 7.70 -2.24 -11.89
C VAL A 181 7.70 -1.26 -10.71
N LEU A 182 7.56 -1.74 -9.47
CA LEU A 182 7.68 -0.86 -8.30
C LEU A 182 9.12 -0.39 -8.07
N GLY A 183 10.12 -1.19 -8.46
CA GLY A 183 11.51 -0.77 -8.52
C GLY A 183 11.76 0.33 -9.56
N ASP A 184 11.11 0.25 -10.72
CA ASP A 184 11.17 1.27 -11.77
C ASP A 184 10.53 2.58 -11.30
N VAL A 185 9.35 2.51 -10.64
CA VAL A 185 8.69 3.68 -10.03
C VAL A 185 9.58 4.37 -9.00
N ARG A 186 10.27 3.60 -8.15
CA ARG A 186 11.18 4.16 -7.15
C ARG A 186 12.29 4.97 -7.79
N GLN A 187 12.94 4.42 -8.80
CA GLN A 187 14.01 5.11 -9.52
C GLN A 187 13.49 6.43 -10.14
N ALA A 188 12.32 6.38 -10.78
CA ALA A 188 11.71 7.58 -11.37
C ALA A 188 11.37 8.65 -10.32
N VAL A 189 10.85 8.26 -9.15
CA VAL A 189 10.51 9.18 -8.06
C VAL A 189 11.76 9.79 -7.42
N GLU A 190 12.81 8.99 -7.19
CA GLU A 190 14.06 9.43 -6.57
C GLU A 190 14.87 10.34 -7.52
N ASP A 191 14.83 10.10 -8.82
CA ASP A 191 15.54 10.91 -9.82
C ASP A 191 14.84 12.23 -10.17
N TRP A 192 13.52 12.31 -9.97
CA TRP A 192 12.70 13.46 -10.36
C TRP A 192 13.22 14.83 -9.90
N PRO A 193 13.61 15.03 -8.61
CA PRO A 193 14.12 16.32 -8.16
C PRO A 193 15.37 16.77 -8.93
N SER A 194 16.27 15.85 -9.26
CA SER A 194 17.50 16.12 -10.02
C SER A 194 17.19 16.48 -11.47
N ILE A 195 16.27 15.76 -12.11
CA ILE A 195 15.81 16.05 -13.48
C ILE A 195 15.15 17.42 -13.53
N ARG A 196 14.23 17.70 -12.61
CA ARG A 196 13.55 18.99 -12.50
C ARG A 196 14.55 20.13 -12.30
N GLY A 197 15.55 19.95 -11.44
CA GLY A 197 16.60 20.95 -11.23
C GLY A 197 17.40 21.27 -12.49
N ARG A 198 17.73 20.25 -13.31
CA ARG A 198 18.39 20.46 -14.60
C ARG A 198 17.51 21.20 -15.60
N VAL A 199 16.24 20.84 -15.70
CA VAL A 199 15.27 21.54 -16.58
C VAL A 199 15.17 23.01 -16.17
N LEU A 200 15.01 23.31 -14.89
CA LEU A 200 14.95 24.69 -14.38
C LEU A 200 16.25 25.46 -14.67
N THR A 201 17.41 24.82 -14.54
CA THR A 201 18.70 25.42 -14.89
C THR A 201 18.77 25.79 -16.38
N ILE A 202 18.24 24.93 -17.26
CA ILE A 202 18.18 25.20 -18.71
C ILE A 202 17.22 26.35 -19.00
N VAL A 203 16.03 26.36 -18.37
CA VAL A 203 15.05 27.45 -18.50
C VAL A 203 15.69 28.79 -18.10
N GLU A 204 16.34 28.85 -16.94
CA GLU A 204 17.07 30.06 -16.52
C GLU A 204 18.17 30.46 -17.49
N GLY A 205 18.90 29.49 -18.05
CA GLY A 205 19.93 29.72 -19.04
C GLY A 205 19.37 30.37 -20.30
N ILE A 206 18.25 29.87 -20.81
CA ILE A 206 17.54 30.42 -21.97
C ILE A 206 17.01 31.83 -21.67
N SER A 207 16.45 32.08 -20.49
CA SER A 207 15.99 33.42 -20.11
C SER A 207 17.15 34.43 -20.01
N LYS A 208 18.33 34.00 -19.57
CA LYS A 208 19.53 34.86 -19.43
C LYS A 208 20.27 35.07 -20.76
N GLN A 209 20.31 34.04 -21.61
CA GLN A 209 20.96 34.05 -22.92
C GLN A 209 20.06 33.33 -23.92
N PRO A 210 19.05 34.02 -24.47
CA PRO A 210 18.15 33.41 -25.43
C PRO A 210 18.92 33.01 -26.70
N PRO A 211 18.59 31.85 -27.29
CA PRO A 211 19.19 31.43 -28.56
C PRO A 211 18.97 32.52 -29.62
N PRO A 212 19.99 32.87 -30.43
CA PRO A 212 19.88 33.93 -31.42
C PRO A 212 18.85 33.65 -32.52
N SER A 213 18.33 32.42 -32.60
CA SER A 213 17.31 31.97 -33.55
C SER A 213 15.87 32.14 -33.07
N ILE A 214 15.62 32.57 -31.84
CA ILE A 214 14.25 32.73 -31.29
C ILE A 214 13.89 34.23 -31.24
N PRO A 215 12.81 34.67 -31.92
CA PRO A 215 12.32 36.04 -31.83
C PRO A 215 11.94 36.42 -30.40
N ALA A 216 12.22 37.65 -29.98
CA ALA A 216 11.96 38.10 -28.61
C ALA A 216 10.49 37.95 -28.16
N ALA A 217 9.54 38.02 -29.10
CA ALA A 217 8.11 37.86 -28.81
C ALA A 217 7.72 36.42 -28.39
N GLU A 218 8.48 35.41 -28.81
CA GLU A 218 8.21 34.00 -28.46
C GLU A 218 8.83 33.61 -27.11
N LEU A 219 9.71 34.45 -26.54
CA LEU A 219 10.36 34.20 -25.25
C LEU A 219 9.43 34.50 -24.05
N ASP A 220 8.39 35.31 -24.25
CA ASP A 220 7.46 35.75 -23.21
C ASP A 220 6.18 34.87 -23.12
N GLU A 221 6.02 33.88 -24.00
CA GLU A 221 4.85 32.97 -24.03
C GLU A 221 4.99 31.72 -23.12
N GLY A 222 6.13 31.57 -22.42
CA GLY A 222 6.49 30.38 -21.62
C GLY A 222 6.22 30.48 -20.13
#